data_AF-A0AB40CJY6-F1
#
_entry.id   AF-A0AB40CJY6-F1
#
_cell.length_a   1.000
_cell.length_b   1.000
_cell.length_c   1.000
_cell.angle_alpha   90.00
_cell.angle_beta   90.00
_cell.angle_gamma   90.00
#
_symmetry.space_group_name_H-M   'P 1'
#
loop_
_entity.id
_entity.type
_entity.pdbx_description
1 polymer ?
#
loop_
_entity_poly.entity_id
_entity_poly.type
_entity_poly.pdbx_seq_one_letter_code
_entity_poly.pdbx_strand_id
1 'polypeptide(L)'
;MKILISSSNGDHIMIHQDNIKLNLKLQLFAHIAKQPAFHQFRSVEQLGYITALKQRNDSGVWGIQFVIQSTVKDPAQLDGRVEGFLKMFEDKLYEMTDDQFKSNVNALIDMKLEKYKNLREESTVYCREISDGTLRFDRQESEVAALRELTKQELFEFFNSYIKVDAPQRKTLSIQVYGCLHSAEFQSSIHESSSLQNCQIRDIFSFKRSRPFYGSFRGGLGQMKL
;
A
#
# COMPACT_ATOMS: atom_id res chain seq x y z
N MET A 1 -4.69 -30.00 8.30
CA MET A 1 -4.70 -28.58 8.71
C MET A 1 -5.93 -27.92 8.08
N LYS A 2 -7.05 -27.85 8.82
CA LYS A 2 -8.31 -27.25 8.37
C LYS A 2 -8.12 -25.72 8.41
N ILE A 3 -7.87 -25.09 7.27
CA ILE A 3 -7.94 -23.63 7.16
C ILE A 3 -9.41 -23.31 6.92
N LEU A 4 -10.14 -22.98 7.98
CA LEU A 4 -11.42 -22.30 7.87
C LEU A 4 -11.11 -20.90 7.32
N ILE A 5 -11.29 -20.71 6.01
CA ILE A 5 -11.18 -19.38 5.41
C ILE A 5 -12.39 -18.59 5.89
N SER A 6 -12.14 -17.73 6.88
CA SER A 6 -13.00 -16.59 7.21
C SER A 6 -12.73 -15.49 6.19
N SER A 7 -13.73 -14.66 5.88
CA SER A 7 -13.64 -13.63 4.83
C SER A 7 -12.36 -12.80 4.94
N SER A 8 -11.68 -12.58 3.82
CA SER A 8 -10.49 -11.72 3.75
C SER A 8 -10.66 -10.65 2.69
N ASN A 9 -10.20 -9.45 3.01
CA ASN A 9 -10.15 -8.32 2.09
C ASN A 9 -8.71 -7.84 1.92
N GLY A 10 -8.34 -7.57 0.68
CA GLY A 10 -7.07 -6.99 0.28
C GLY A 10 -7.29 -5.71 -0.53
N ASP A 11 -7.31 -4.56 0.13
CA ASP A 11 -7.39 -3.26 -0.56
C ASP A 11 -6.00 -2.80 -0.94
N HIS A 12 -5.80 -2.56 -2.23
CA HIS A 12 -4.56 -2.05 -2.78
C HIS A 12 -4.78 -0.69 -3.43
N ILE A 13 -4.09 0.34 -2.94
CA ILE A 13 -4.08 1.67 -3.55
C ILE A 13 -2.76 1.83 -4.30
N MET A 14 -2.82 1.84 -5.63
CA MET A 14 -1.68 2.07 -6.52
C MET A 14 -1.42 3.56 -6.65
N ILE A 15 -0.15 3.96 -6.56
CA ILE A 15 0.23 5.37 -6.48
C ILE A 15 1.09 5.77 -7.68
N HIS A 16 2.29 5.20 -7.85
CA HIS A 16 3.25 5.65 -8.86
C HIS A 16 4.28 4.59 -9.27
N GLN A 17 5.00 4.85 -10.37
CA GLN A 17 6.20 4.08 -10.75
C GLN A 17 7.41 4.55 -9.93
N ASP A 18 8.38 3.65 -9.71
CA ASP A 18 9.58 3.89 -8.87
C ASP A 18 10.15 5.30 -9.00
N ASN A 19 9.97 6.10 -7.94
CA ASN A 19 10.42 7.48 -7.83
C ASN A 19 10.80 7.71 -6.37
N ILE A 20 12.05 8.11 -6.12
CA ILE A 20 12.59 8.23 -4.76
C ILE A 20 11.69 9.11 -3.88
N LYS A 21 11.30 10.30 -4.33
CA LYS A 21 10.52 11.23 -3.51
C LYS A 21 9.13 10.67 -3.18
N LEU A 22 8.43 10.12 -4.16
CA LEU A 22 7.10 9.55 -3.91
C LEU A 22 7.16 8.23 -3.11
N ASN A 23 8.20 7.41 -3.33
CA ASN A 23 8.46 6.21 -2.53
C ASN A 23 8.66 6.57 -1.06
N LEU A 24 9.41 7.63 -0.78
CA LEU A 24 9.67 8.10 0.57
C LEU A 24 8.40 8.65 1.24
N LYS A 25 7.58 9.40 0.50
CA LYS A 25 6.27 9.88 0.99
C LYS A 25 5.34 8.72 1.32
N LEU A 26 5.27 7.71 0.45
CA LEU A 26 4.55 6.46 0.71
C LEU A 26 5.11 5.72 1.93
N GLN A 27 6.44 5.64 2.04
CA GLN A 27 7.10 4.94 3.13
C GLN A 27 6.81 5.60 4.47
N LEU A 28 6.92 6.91 4.53
CA LEU A 28 6.62 7.71 5.71
C LEU A 28 5.14 7.62 6.08
N PHE A 29 4.23 7.76 5.11
CA PHE A 29 2.80 7.58 5.34
C PHE A 29 2.52 6.20 5.96
N ALA A 30 3.06 5.14 5.37
CA ALA A 30 2.85 3.79 5.88
C ALA A 30 3.46 3.58 7.27
N HIS A 31 4.61 4.18 7.56
CA HIS A 31 5.22 4.14 8.89
C HIS A 31 4.29 4.76 9.95
N ILE A 32 3.76 5.95 9.67
CA ILE A 32 2.87 6.69 10.59
C ILE A 32 1.51 6.00 10.72
N ALA A 33 0.94 5.52 9.61
CA ALA A 33 -0.40 4.94 9.57
C ALA A 33 -0.48 3.51 10.12
N LYS A 34 0.64 2.77 10.16
CA LYS A 34 0.67 1.36 10.56
C LYS A 34 0.13 1.11 11.97
N GLN A 35 0.60 1.85 12.98
CA GLN A 35 0.15 1.65 14.36
C GLN A 35 -1.31 2.08 14.56
N PRO A 36 -1.77 3.26 14.07
CA PRO A 36 -3.17 3.66 14.15
C PRO A 36 -4.12 2.68 13.43
N ALA A 37 -3.73 2.19 12.24
CA ALA A 37 -4.53 1.20 11.50
C ALA A 37 -4.66 -0.11 12.29
N PHE A 38 -3.56 -0.60 12.86
CA PHE A 38 -3.59 -1.79 13.70
C PHE A 38 -4.49 -1.59 14.92
N HIS A 39 -4.32 -0.48 15.66
CA HIS A 39 -5.15 -0.17 16.83
C HIS A 39 -6.64 -0.08 16.46
N GLN A 40 -6.98 0.64 15.39
CA GLN A 40 -8.37 0.82 14.96
C GLN A 40 -9.01 -0.52 14.58
N PHE A 41 -8.40 -1.29 13.68
CA PHE A 41 -9.01 -2.52 13.19
C PHE A 41 -8.94 -3.67 14.19
N ARG A 42 -7.86 -3.77 14.97
CA ARG A 42 -7.62 -4.90 15.89
C ARG A 42 -8.21 -4.70 17.27
N SER A 43 -8.03 -3.51 17.84
CA SER A 43 -8.36 -3.23 19.24
C SER A 43 -9.74 -2.59 19.40
N VAL A 44 -10.04 -1.58 18.57
CA VAL A 44 -11.30 -0.82 18.66
C VAL A 44 -12.44 -1.57 17.98
N GLU A 45 -12.29 -1.86 16.69
CA GLU A 45 -13.35 -2.50 15.90
C GLU A 45 -13.34 -4.03 15.97
N GLN A 46 -12.25 -4.60 16.49
CA GLN A 46 -12.08 -6.05 16.69
C GLN A 46 -12.43 -6.89 15.45
N LEU A 47 -12.05 -6.39 14.27
CA LEU A 47 -12.45 -6.98 12.98
C LEU A 47 -11.88 -8.38 12.78
N GLY A 48 -10.75 -8.71 13.40
CA GLY A 48 -10.19 -10.05 13.39
C GLY A 48 -8.73 -10.06 13.80
N TYR A 49 -8.12 -11.25 13.81
CA TYR A 49 -6.74 -11.42 14.28
C TYR A 49 -5.71 -10.83 13.31
N ILE A 50 -5.94 -10.97 12.00
CA ILE A 50 -5.02 -10.49 10.98
C ILE A 50 -5.52 -9.15 10.45
N THR A 51 -4.86 -8.08 10.88
CA THR A 51 -5.01 -6.73 10.33
C THR A 51 -3.61 -6.18 10.04
N ALA A 52 -3.35 -5.80 8.80
CA ALA A 52 -2.05 -5.28 8.41
C ALA A 52 -2.18 -4.17 7.39
N LEU A 53 -1.40 -3.11 7.60
CA LEU A 53 -1.11 -2.09 6.62
C LEU A 53 0.34 -2.25 6.20
N LYS A 54 0.58 -2.42 4.89
CA LYS A 54 1.90 -2.66 4.33
C LYS A 54 2.10 -1.86 3.05
N GLN A 55 3.34 -1.50 2.77
CA GLN A 55 3.70 -1.03 1.45
C GLN A 55 3.82 -2.22 0.51
N ARG A 56 3.48 -2.02 -0.76
CA ARG A 56 3.58 -3.03 -1.80
C ARG A 56 4.28 -2.44 -3.01
N ASN A 57 5.21 -3.21 -3.57
CA ASN A 57 5.86 -2.93 -4.84
C ASN A 57 5.60 -4.13 -5.74
N ASP A 58 4.80 -3.95 -6.79
CA ASP A 58 4.57 -4.93 -7.82
C ASP A 58 5.21 -4.44 -9.12
N SER A 59 6.36 -5.03 -9.48
CA SER A 59 7.07 -4.73 -10.73
C SER A 59 7.41 -3.24 -10.93
N GLY A 60 7.82 -2.56 -9.87
CA GLY A 60 8.20 -1.15 -9.91
C GLY A 60 7.02 -0.18 -9.74
N VAL A 61 5.81 -0.68 -9.53
CA VAL A 61 4.63 0.12 -9.18
C VAL A 61 4.42 0.03 -7.67
N TRP A 62 4.46 1.18 -7.01
CA TRP A 62 4.36 1.29 -5.57
C TRP A 62 2.95 1.68 -5.13
N GLY A 63 2.54 1.13 -4.00
CA GLY A 63 1.25 1.40 -3.38
C GLY A 63 1.17 0.96 -1.93
N ILE A 64 0.01 1.19 -1.33
CA ILE A 64 -0.30 0.69 0.01
C ILE A 64 -1.30 -0.45 -0.06
N GLN A 65 -1.20 -1.40 0.85
CA GLN A 65 -2.09 -2.53 0.97
C GLN A 65 -2.63 -2.66 2.39
N PHE A 66 -3.95 -2.73 2.51
CA PHE A 66 -4.64 -3.18 3.70
C PHE A 66 -5.01 -4.64 3.55
N VAL A 67 -4.68 -5.45 4.54
CA VAL A 67 -5.06 -6.87 4.61
C VAL A 67 -5.82 -7.08 5.90
N ILE A 68 -7.11 -7.39 5.78
CA ILE A 68 -7.98 -7.63 6.93
C ILE A 68 -8.64 -8.99 6.73
N GLN A 69 -8.48 -9.87 7.71
CA GLN A 69 -9.22 -11.12 7.79
C GLN A 69 -10.21 -11.03 8.93
N SER A 70 -11.50 -11.20 8.62
CA SER A 70 -12.60 -11.17 9.57
C SER A 70 -13.42 -12.44 9.53
N THR A 71 -14.02 -12.81 10.65
CA THR A 71 -15.13 -13.79 10.71
C THR A 71 -16.48 -13.11 10.86
N VAL A 72 -16.49 -11.83 11.24
CA VAL A 72 -17.68 -11.12 11.71
C VAL A 72 -18.31 -10.28 10.60
N LYS A 73 -17.47 -9.63 9.77
CA LYS A 73 -17.94 -8.76 8.69
C LYS A 73 -17.64 -9.37 7.32
N ASP A 74 -18.51 -9.07 6.37
CA ASP A 74 -18.27 -9.38 4.97
C ASP A 74 -17.23 -8.39 4.37
N PRO A 75 -16.59 -8.75 3.25
CA PRO A 75 -15.59 -7.91 2.60
C PRO A 75 -16.05 -6.50 2.21
N ALA A 76 -17.31 -6.30 1.78
CA ALA A 76 -17.79 -4.99 1.37
C ALA A 76 -17.92 -4.03 2.58
N GLN A 77 -18.35 -4.56 3.73
CA GLN A 77 -18.30 -3.82 4.98
C GLN A 77 -16.86 -3.48 5.41
N LEU A 78 -15.89 -4.36 5.14
CA LEU A 78 -14.49 -4.11 5.45
C LEU A 78 -13.90 -2.97 4.61
N ASP A 79 -14.22 -2.90 3.31
CA ASP A 79 -13.84 -1.76 2.44
C ASP A 79 -14.31 -0.44 3.08
N GLY A 80 -15.57 -0.38 3.50
CA GLY A 80 -16.13 0.80 4.18
C GLY A 80 -15.42 1.16 5.49
N ARG A 81 -14.88 0.17 6.22
CA ARG A 81 -14.06 0.43 7.42
C ARG A 81 -12.68 0.98 7.07
N VAL A 82 -12.07 0.53 5.98
CA VAL A 82 -10.82 1.10 5.49
C VAL A 82 -11.02 2.57 5.11
N GLU A 83 -12.11 2.90 4.40
CA GLU A 83 -12.42 4.28 4.06
C GLU A 83 -12.72 5.15 5.29
N GLY A 84 -13.46 4.62 6.26
CA GLY A 84 -13.71 5.29 7.54
C GLY A 84 -12.41 5.57 8.31
N PHE A 85 -11.48 4.61 8.31
CA PHE A 85 -10.15 4.81 8.89
C PHE A 85 -9.38 5.92 8.17
N LEU A 86 -9.39 5.96 6.84
CA LEU A 86 -8.69 7.00 6.08
C LEU A 86 -9.23 8.41 6.37
N LYS A 87 -10.55 8.55 6.54
CA LYS A 87 -11.17 9.83 6.95
C LYS A 87 -10.74 10.25 8.36
N MET A 88 -10.79 9.33 9.32
CA MET A 88 -10.29 9.60 10.68
C MET A 88 -8.79 9.92 10.70
N PHE A 89 -8.01 9.23 9.85
CA PHE A 89 -6.57 9.42 9.78
C PHE A 89 -6.19 10.77 9.13
N GLU A 90 -7.04 11.31 8.26
CA GLU A 90 -6.87 12.66 7.70
C GLU A 90 -6.73 13.71 8.81
N ASP A 91 -7.66 13.72 9.77
CA ASP A 91 -7.63 14.64 10.91
C ASP A 91 -6.34 14.46 11.74
N LYS A 92 -6.00 13.20 12.04
CA LYS A 92 -4.77 12.87 12.77
C LYS A 92 -3.50 13.33 12.07
N LEU A 93 -3.48 13.27 10.74
CA LEU A 93 -2.34 13.73 9.95
C LEU A 93 -2.22 15.25 10.06
N TYR A 94 -3.34 15.99 9.98
CA TYR A 94 -3.35 17.46 10.07
C TYR A 94 -2.96 17.97 11.46
N GLU A 95 -3.40 17.28 12.52
CA GLU A 95 -3.07 17.62 13.91
C GLU A 95 -1.63 17.25 14.32
N MET A 96 -0.94 16.43 13.53
CA MET A 96 0.44 16.01 13.83
C MET A 96 1.34 17.23 13.99
N THR A 97 2.11 17.32 15.09
CA THR A 97 3.02 18.44 15.28
C THR A 97 4.29 18.29 14.44
N ASP A 98 5.03 19.39 14.25
CA ASP A 98 6.29 19.34 13.50
C ASP A 98 7.35 18.48 14.20
N ASP A 99 7.33 18.43 15.53
CA ASP A 99 8.20 17.57 16.32
C ASP A 99 7.88 16.09 16.13
N GLN A 100 6.58 15.74 16.11
CA GLN A 100 6.14 14.38 15.80
C GLN A 100 6.51 14.00 14.37
N PHE A 101 6.33 14.90 13.40
CA PHE A 101 6.75 14.67 12.02
C PHE A 101 8.25 14.40 11.93
N LYS A 102 9.10 15.26 12.51
CA LYS A 102 10.56 15.08 12.55
C LYS A 102 10.97 13.78 13.23
N SER A 103 10.29 13.40 14.31
CA SER A 103 10.53 12.13 14.99
C SER A 103 10.26 10.92 14.08
N ASN A 104 9.14 10.93 13.34
CA ASN A 104 8.82 9.88 12.38
C ASN A 104 9.82 9.83 11.21
N VAL A 105 10.26 10.98 10.71
CA VAL A 105 11.30 11.06 9.66
C VAL A 105 12.62 10.48 10.17
N ASN A 106 13.06 10.86 11.36
CA ASN A 106 14.29 10.33 11.97
C ASN A 106 14.21 8.82 12.20
N ALA A 107 13.08 8.32 12.72
CA ALA A 107 12.86 6.88 12.88
C ALA A 107 12.98 6.13 11.55
N LEU A 108 12.44 6.69 10.46
CA LEU A 108 12.56 6.09 9.13
C LEU A 108 14.01 6.15 8.58
N ILE A 109 14.75 7.22 8.87
CA ILE A 109 16.18 7.33 8.54
C ILE A 109 16.99 6.28 9.30
N ASP A 110 16.76 6.13 10.60
CA ASP A 110 17.47 5.15 11.44
C ASP A 110 17.22 3.72 10.97
N MET A 111 15.97 3.39 10.62
CA MET A 111 15.61 2.10 10.02
C MET A 111 16.34 1.85 8.69
N LYS A 112 16.59 2.89 7.90
CA LYS A 112 17.33 2.77 6.64
C LYS A 112 18.82 2.64 6.84
N LEU A 113 19.38 3.29 7.85
CA LEU A 113 20.81 3.26 8.17
C LEU A 113 21.22 2.04 9.01
N GLU A 114 20.26 1.20 9.43
CA GLU A 114 20.55 -0.05 10.12
C GLU A 114 21.47 -0.92 9.25
N LYS A 115 22.60 -1.35 9.83
CA LYS A 115 23.55 -2.21 9.13
C LYS A 115 22.94 -3.58 8.89
N TYR A 116 23.23 -4.16 7.73
CA TYR A 116 22.84 -5.54 7.43
C TYR A 116 23.42 -6.50 8.46
N LYS A 117 22.60 -7.43 8.94
CA LYS A 117 23.00 -8.38 9.99
C LYS A 117 23.87 -9.51 9.45
N ASN A 118 23.80 -9.75 8.13
CA ASN A 118 24.51 -10.82 7.44
C ASN A 118 24.61 -10.52 5.93
N LEU A 119 25.52 -11.23 5.26
CA LEU A 119 25.74 -11.12 3.80
C LEU A 119 24.50 -11.41 2.98
N ARG A 120 23.57 -12.23 3.47
CA ARG A 120 22.35 -12.58 2.73
C ARG A 120 21.39 -11.39 2.66
N GLU A 121 21.23 -10.65 3.75
CA GLU A 121 20.43 -9.42 3.78
C GLU A 121 21.01 -8.37 2.82
N GLU A 122 22.31 -8.13 2.90
CA GLU A 122 23.03 -7.23 2.00
C GLU A 122 22.87 -7.64 0.53
N SER A 123 23.13 -8.91 0.21
CA SER A 123 22.99 -9.45 -1.14
C SER A 123 21.56 -9.33 -1.65
N THR A 124 20.55 -9.47 -0.79
CA THR A 124 19.14 -9.35 -1.17
C THR A 124 18.81 -7.94 -1.65
N VAL A 125 19.40 -6.90 -1.04
CA VAL A 125 19.20 -5.51 -1.47
C VAL A 125 19.77 -5.28 -2.87
N TYR A 126 21.02 -5.68 -3.12
CA TYR A 126 21.63 -5.53 -4.44
C TYR A 126 20.94 -6.39 -5.51
N CYS A 127 20.60 -7.64 -5.19
CA CYS A 127 19.87 -8.53 -6.10
C CYS A 127 18.49 -7.97 -6.45
N ARG A 128 17.85 -7.21 -5.55
CA ARG A 128 16.58 -6.54 -5.83
C ARG A 128 16.75 -5.45 -6.88
N GLU A 129 17.76 -4.59 -6.78
CA GLU A 129 18.04 -3.55 -7.79
C GLU A 129 18.30 -4.15 -9.19
N ILE A 130 18.99 -5.29 -9.24
CA ILE A 130 19.24 -6.03 -10.48
C ILE A 130 17.93 -6.65 -11.00
N SER A 131 17.15 -7.27 -10.11
CA SER A 131 15.89 -7.92 -10.47
C SER A 131 14.81 -6.93 -10.90
N ASP A 132 14.75 -5.75 -10.29
CA ASP A 132 13.79 -4.72 -10.64
C ASP A 132 14.26 -3.92 -11.87
N GLY A 133 15.56 -3.98 -12.20
CA GLY A 133 16.18 -3.29 -13.33
C GLY A 133 16.45 -1.81 -13.07
N THR A 134 16.26 -1.35 -11.83
CA THR A 134 16.50 0.03 -11.42
C THR A 134 18.00 0.34 -11.30
N LEU A 135 18.81 -0.66 -10.94
CA LEU A 135 20.28 -0.58 -10.84
C LEU A 135 20.78 0.61 -9.97
N ARG A 136 20.01 1.03 -8.96
CA ARG A 136 20.36 2.13 -8.06
C ARG A 136 20.98 1.57 -6.79
N PHE A 137 22.27 1.27 -6.86
CA PHE A 137 22.99 0.70 -5.72
C PHE A 137 23.27 1.72 -4.61
N ASP A 138 23.23 3.02 -4.93
CA ASP A 138 23.32 4.17 -4.02
C ASP A 138 21.93 4.62 -3.48
N ARG A 139 20.92 3.74 -3.57
CA ARG A 139 19.54 4.06 -3.18
C ARG A 139 19.46 4.44 -1.70
N GLN A 140 20.23 3.79 -0.83
CA GLN A 140 20.20 4.08 0.61
C GLN A 140 20.63 5.52 0.89
N GLU A 141 21.76 5.96 0.32
CA GLU A 141 22.31 7.31 0.49
C GLU A 141 21.35 8.35 -0.10
N SER A 142 20.86 8.09 -1.32
CA SER A 142 19.92 8.97 -2.02
C SER A 142 18.59 9.12 -1.28
N GLU A 143 18.05 8.03 -0.72
CA GLU A 143 16.81 8.04 0.05
C GLU A 143 16.97 8.76 1.39
N VAL A 144 18.09 8.56 2.09
CA VAL A 144 18.37 9.26 3.36
C VAL A 144 18.55 10.76 3.13
N ALA A 145 19.25 11.17 2.07
CA ALA A 145 19.40 12.58 1.72
C ALA A 145 18.03 13.22 1.44
N ALA A 146 17.20 12.57 0.62
CA ALA A 146 15.87 13.08 0.30
C ALA A 146 14.91 13.08 1.50
N LEU A 147 15.03 12.14 2.45
CA LEU A 147 14.23 12.15 3.69
C LEU A 147 14.55 13.35 4.58
N ARG A 148 15.80 13.80 4.63
CA ARG A 148 16.20 14.97 5.43
C ARG A 148 15.61 16.28 4.91
N GLU A 149 15.33 16.35 3.61
CA GLU A 149 14.73 17.51 2.96
C GLU A 149 13.19 17.44 2.90
N LEU A 150 12.61 16.28 3.25
CA LEU A 150 11.17 16.05 3.12
C LEU A 150 10.38 16.95 4.09
N THR A 151 9.41 17.67 3.55
CA THR A 151 8.56 18.56 4.35
C THR A 151 7.23 17.91 4.73
N LYS A 152 6.63 18.38 5.83
CA LYS A 152 5.30 17.97 6.27
C LYS A 152 4.22 18.31 5.22
N GLN A 153 4.34 19.47 4.57
CA GLN A 153 3.43 19.90 3.51
C GLN A 153 3.44 18.90 2.33
N GLU A 154 4.62 18.45 1.91
CA GLU A 154 4.73 17.45 0.85
C GLU A 154 4.06 16.10 1.19
N LEU A 155 4.05 15.71 2.46
CA LEU A 155 3.32 14.53 2.92
C LEU A 155 1.81 14.74 2.83
N PHE A 156 1.31 15.93 3.17
CA PHE A 156 -0.11 16.29 3.02
C PHE A 156 -0.56 16.30 1.58
N GLU A 157 0.20 16.95 0.70
CA GLU A 157 -0.09 16.99 -0.73
C GLU A 157 -0.13 15.58 -1.32
N PHE A 158 0.79 14.71 -0.89
CA PHE A 158 0.79 13.30 -1.27
C PHE A 158 -0.47 12.56 -0.80
N PHE A 159 -0.85 12.73 0.47
CA PHE A 159 -2.06 12.12 1.02
C PHE A 159 -3.31 12.57 0.25
N ASN A 160 -3.46 13.88 0.04
CA ASN A 160 -4.61 14.48 -0.66
C ASN A 160 -4.68 14.10 -2.13
N SER A 161 -3.54 13.89 -2.79
CA SER A 161 -3.49 13.57 -4.22
C SER A 161 -3.76 12.10 -4.52
N TYR A 162 -3.35 11.19 -3.64
CA TYR A 162 -3.30 9.75 -3.94
C TYR A 162 -4.06 8.83 -2.98
N ILE A 163 -4.19 9.20 -1.69
CA ILE A 163 -4.65 8.27 -0.65
C ILE A 163 -6.04 8.65 -0.11
N LYS A 164 -6.32 9.94 0.05
CA LYS A 164 -7.60 10.46 0.55
C LYS A 164 -8.77 9.84 -0.22
N VAL A 165 -9.91 9.63 0.45
CA VAL A 165 -11.02 8.84 -0.12
C VAL A 165 -11.50 9.36 -1.48
N ASP A 166 -11.55 10.69 -1.64
CA ASP A 166 -11.92 11.44 -2.83
C ASP A 166 -10.70 11.98 -3.62
N ALA A 167 -9.51 11.43 -3.37
CA ALA A 167 -8.29 11.89 -4.01
C ALA A 167 -8.34 11.71 -5.54
N PRO A 168 -7.92 12.72 -6.33
CA PRO A 168 -8.10 12.74 -7.77
C PRO A 168 -7.30 11.66 -8.51
N GLN A 169 -6.17 11.20 -7.93
CA GLN A 169 -5.31 10.20 -8.54
C GLN A 169 -5.40 8.83 -7.84
N ARG A 170 -6.38 8.63 -6.96
CA ARG A 170 -6.57 7.37 -6.23
C ARG A 170 -6.96 6.25 -7.19
N LYS A 171 -6.19 5.17 -7.18
CA LYS A 171 -6.48 3.93 -7.91
C LYS A 171 -6.57 2.77 -6.94
N THR A 172 -7.79 2.30 -6.69
CA THR A 172 -8.05 1.23 -5.72
C THR A 172 -8.37 -0.09 -6.44
N LEU A 173 -7.83 -1.18 -5.91
CA LEU A 173 -8.22 -2.55 -6.24
C LEU A 173 -8.58 -3.25 -4.92
N SER A 174 -9.84 -3.64 -4.75
CA SER A 174 -10.28 -4.48 -3.63
C SER A 174 -10.35 -5.93 -4.07
N ILE A 175 -9.75 -6.83 -3.27
CA ILE A 175 -9.79 -8.28 -3.47
C ILE A 175 -10.59 -8.88 -2.33
N GLN A 176 -11.81 -9.29 -2.64
CA GLN A 176 -12.77 -9.80 -1.67
C GLN A 176 -12.85 -11.32 -1.73
N VAL A 177 -12.54 -11.97 -0.61
CA VAL A 177 -12.66 -13.42 -0.44
C VAL A 177 -13.72 -13.68 0.62
N TYR A 178 -14.75 -14.45 0.26
CA TYR A 178 -15.85 -14.77 1.16
C TYR A 178 -15.63 -16.13 1.81
N GLY A 179 -15.72 -16.15 3.14
CA GLY A 179 -15.74 -17.41 3.90
C GLY A 179 -17.10 -18.08 3.86
N CYS A 180 -17.19 -19.34 4.30
CA CYS A 180 -18.45 -20.10 4.28
C CYS A 180 -19.60 -19.42 5.04
N LEU A 181 -19.27 -18.69 6.12
CA LEU A 181 -20.23 -17.94 6.93
C LEU A 181 -20.84 -16.75 6.21
N HIS A 182 -20.20 -16.25 5.15
CA HIS A 182 -20.63 -15.07 4.37
C HIS A 182 -21.09 -15.46 2.96
N SER A 183 -21.65 -16.65 2.82
CA SER A 183 -22.06 -17.20 1.52
C SER A 183 -23.29 -16.49 0.94
N ALA A 184 -24.19 -15.99 1.78
CA ALA A 184 -25.36 -15.23 1.35
C ALA A 184 -24.94 -13.87 0.78
N GLU A 185 -24.02 -13.19 1.43
CA GLU A 185 -23.44 -11.91 1.04
C GLU A 185 -22.67 -12.03 -0.28
N PHE A 186 -21.98 -13.15 -0.49
CA PHE A 186 -21.33 -13.46 -1.76
C PHE A 186 -22.33 -13.60 -2.92
N GLN A 187 -23.48 -14.26 -2.70
CA GLN A 187 -24.51 -14.37 -3.73
C GLN A 187 -25.07 -12.99 -4.08
N SER A 188 -25.34 -12.16 -3.07
CA SER A 188 -25.79 -10.79 -3.29
C SER A 188 -24.77 -9.95 -4.07
N SER A 189 -23.48 -10.06 -3.78
CA SER A 189 -22.43 -9.28 -4.46
C SER A 189 -22.16 -9.68 -5.91
N ILE A 190 -22.49 -10.92 -6.31
CA ILE A 190 -22.47 -11.35 -7.71
C ILE A 190 -23.60 -10.69 -8.51
N HIS A 191 -24.77 -10.52 -7.88
CA HIS A 191 -25.97 -10.01 -8.54
C HIS A 191 -26.09 -8.48 -8.47
N GLU A 192 -25.31 -7.82 -7.62
CA GLU A 192 -25.23 -6.36 -7.58
C GLU A 192 -24.67 -5.80 -8.90
N SER A 193 -25.46 -4.91 -9.51
CA SER A 193 -25.06 -4.15 -10.70
C SER A 193 -23.90 -3.23 -10.33
N SER A 194 -22.89 -3.16 -11.19
CA SER A 194 -21.75 -2.26 -11.02
C SER A 194 -22.26 -0.81 -10.84
N SER A 195 -21.87 -0.15 -9.75
CA SER A 195 -22.15 1.28 -9.58
C SER A 195 -21.27 2.09 -10.55
N LEU A 196 -21.64 3.36 -10.80
CA LEU A 196 -20.86 4.28 -11.64
C LEU A 196 -19.39 4.47 -11.18
N GLN A 197 -19.07 4.13 -9.93
CA GLN A 197 -17.74 4.32 -9.33
C GLN A 197 -16.93 3.02 -9.20
N ASN A 198 -17.56 1.84 -9.25
CA ASN A 198 -16.89 0.56 -9.01
C ASN A 198 -17.06 -0.39 -10.22
N CYS A 199 -15.94 -0.91 -10.73
CA CYS A 199 -15.94 -1.88 -11.83
C CYS A 199 -15.66 -3.29 -11.28
N GLN A 200 -16.66 -4.16 -11.31
CA GLN A 200 -16.51 -5.57 -10.93
C GLN A 200 -15.74 -6.32 -12.03
N ILE A 201 -14.62 -6.95 -11.66
CA ILE A 201 -13.79 -7.72 -12.59
C ILE A 201 -14.33 -9.15 -12.66
N ARG A 202 -15.04 -9.49 -13.75
CA ARG A 202 -15.56 -10.85 -13.99
C ARG A 202 -14.57 -11.75 -14.72
N ASP A 203 -13.76 -11.16 -15.60
CA ASP A 203 -12.68 -11.86 -16.30
C ASP A 203 -11.36 -11.09 -16.16
N ILE A 204 -10.39 -11.75 -15.53
CA ILE A 204 -9.08 -11.17 -15.22
C ILE A 204 -8.31 -10.88 -16.52
N PHE A 205 -8.46 -11.71 -17.56
CA PHE A 205 -7.73 -11.53 -18.80
C PHE A 205 -8.24 -10.33 -19.60
N SER A 206 -9.55 -10.17 -19.72
CA SER A 206 -10.17 -9.01 -20.34
C SER A 206 -9.83 -7.72 -19.60
N PHE A 207 -9.88 -7.71 -18.27
CA PHE A 207 -9.48 -6.55 -17.47
C PHE A 207 -8.01 -6.18 -17.69
N LYS A 208 -7.10 -7.17 -17.73
CA LYS A 208 -5.68 -6.91 -18.02
C LYS A 208 -5.48 -6.33 -19.42
N ARG A 209 -6.22 -6.79 -20.42
CA ARG A 209 -6.13 -6.29 -21.81
C ARG A 209 -6.72 -4.90 -21.98
N SER A 210 -7.71 -4.52 -21.19
CA SER A 210 -8.40 -3.22 -21.32
C SER A 210 -7.66 -2.06 -20.63
N ARG A 211 -6.54 -2.31 -19.94
CA ARG A 211 -5.81 -1.31 -19.16
C ARG A 211 -4.41 -1.10 -19.74
N PRO A 212 -3.89 0.14 -19.71
CA PRO A 212 -2.51 0.39 -20.08
C PRO A 212 -1.56 -0.31 -19.10
N PHE A 213 -0.43 -0.79 -19.62
CA PHE A 213 0.65 -1.32 -18.80
C PHE A 213 1.64 -0.21 -18.43
N TYR A 214 2.20 -0.31 -17.24
CA TYR A 214 3.33 0.51 -16.84
C TYR A 214 4.59 0.07 -17.61
N GLY A 215 5.46 1.04 -17.92
CA GLY A 215 6.76 0.76 -18.53
C GLY A 215 7.65 -0.09 -17.63
N SER A 216 8.43 -0.98 -18.25
CA SER A 216 9.42 -1.82 -17.56
C SER A 216 10.71 -1.05 -17.31
N PHE A 217 11.26 -1.16 -16.10
CA PHE A 217 12.61 -0.67 -15.79
C PHE A 217 13.71 -1.61 -16.28
N ARG A 218 13.39 -2.89 -16.52
CA ARG A 218 14.28 -3.78 -17.26
C ARG A 218 14.32 -3.28 -18.70
N GLY A 219 15.43 -2.63 -19.06
CA GLY A 219 15.70 -2.20 -20.43
C GLY A 219 15.43 -3.36 -21.39
N GLY A 220 14.67 -3.09 -22.46
CA GLY A 220 14.58 -4.04 -23.56
C GLY A 220 16.00 -4.32 -24.07
N LEU A 221 16.27 -5.57 -24.46
CA LEU A 221 17.53 -6.08 -25.04
C LEU A 221 18.09 -5.26 -26.24
N GLY A 222 17.50 -4.11 -26.61
CA GLY A 222 17.90 -3.27 -27.73
C GLY A 222 18.62 -1.95 -27.39
N GLN A 223 18.81 -1.58 -26.12
CA GLN A 223 19.51 -0.32 -25.77
C GLN A 223 20.42 -0.43 -24.55
N MET A 224 21.32 -1.41 -24.55
CA MET A 224 22.57 -1.30 -23.80
C MET A 224 23.70 -1.09 -24.82
N LYS A 225 24.03 0.17 -25.10
CA LYS A 225 25.38 0.48 -25.60
C LYS A 225 26.28 0.60 -24.36
N LEU A 226 27.24 -0.32 -24.30
CA LEU A 226 28.38 -0.31 -23.38
C LEU A 226 29.14 1.02 -23.45
#